data_AF-A0A7C0WCN5-F1
#
_entry.id   AF-A0A7C0WCN5-F1
#
_cell.length_a   1.000
_cell.length_b   1.000
_cell.length_c   1.000
_cell.angle_alpha   90.00
_cell.angle_beta   90.00
_cell.angle_gamma   90.00
#
_symmetry.space_group_name_H-M   'P 1'
#
loop_
_entity.id
_entity.type
_entity.pdbx_description
1 polymer ?
#
loop_
_entity_poly.entity_id
_entity_poly.type
_entity_poly.pdbx_seq_one_letter_code
_entity_poly.pdbx_strand_id
1 'polypeptide(L)'
;NAVAMQIPIGYEADYQGVVDLVAMKAVYFDGDNGEIVRIEDIPQELTSQAVEKREKLLDAASLFSDELTNAILEEKDISENMIIDALRNGTIARKITPVFMGSAYKNKGVQPLLDAVTQLLPCPTDVENEAFDINNDETSFALSNDSEKPLVALAFKLEEGQYGQLTYIRVYQGSIAKGDIIRNVRTGKKVRVGRVVRTHADQMEEITKISAGYIGALFGIDCASGDTLVHPSLNLSMTSIFAPKPVISLAVTPKDNKSRINMSKALNRFTKEDPTFRTYVDEETHDTIIQGMGELHLEVYVERMAREYNAEIVTGRPQVAYRETITKRGEFNYIHKKQTGGAGQFGRVAGYLEPSSKEEFIFENRVTGGSIPTQYIASCKKGFEQCLKKGPKMEFPVTGIKVVINDGSSHAVDSSEMAFQSAARGAFLEGYAKAAPVINEPIMKVVVETPAEFQGAAMSSLNQRRGIIVGSQDEGSTTVIEAQIPLSEMFGYSTVLRSLSQGKAQFTMEFAFYKQVPGDIAEKLAKKAAKKNDKGD
;
A
#
# COMPACT_ATOMS: atom_id res chain seq x y z
N ASN A 1 12.93 -26.89 7.14
CA ASN A 1 11.46 -26.85 7.02
C ASN A 1 10.94 -27.49 5.73
N ALA A 2 11.69 -27.49 4.63
CA ALA A 2 11.30 -28.23 3.43
C ALA A 2 11.40 -29.75 3.66
N VAL A 3 10.32 -30.47 3.41
CA VAL A 3 10.24 -31.94 3.55
C VAL A 3 9.88 -32.53 2.20
N ALA A 4 10.72 -33.43 1.68
CA ALA A 4 10.46 -34.10 0.42
C ALA A 4 9.34 -35.13 0.59
N MET A 5 8.25 -34.99 -0.18
CA MET A 5 7.13 -35.94 -0.20
C MET A 5 7.32 -37.01 -1.27
N GLN A 6 8.16 -36.74 -2.26
CA GLN A 6 8.30 -37.56 -3.46
C GLN A 6 9.75 -37.66 -3.93
N ILE A 7 10.05 -38.73 -4.68
CA ILE A 7 11.32 -38.95 -5.40
C ILE A 7 11.03 -39.08 -6.89
N PRO A 8 11.86 -38.52 -7.80
CA PRO A 8 11.63 -38.68 -9.23
C PRO A 8 12.01 -40.09 -9.70
N ILE A 9 11.25 -40.59 -10.67
CA ILE A 9 11.65 -41.76 -11.46
C ILE A 9 12.19 -41.24 -12.79
N GLY A 10 13.52 -41.27 -12.92
CA GLY A 10 14.27 -40.70 -14.05
C GLY A 10 14.47 -39.18 -13.96
N TYR A 11 15.27 -38.64 -14.89
CA TYR A 11 15.61 -37.22 -14.94
C TYR A 11 15.37 -36.65 -16.35
N GLU A 12 15.02 -35.36 -16.43
CA GLU A 12 14.90 -34.60 -17.68
C GLU A 12 14.01 -35.27 -18.76
N ALA A 13 14.61 -35.82 -19.81
CA ALA A 13 13.95 -36.51 -20.89
C ALA A 13 13.31 -37.81 -20.42
N ASP A 14 14.03 -38.55 -19.56
CA ASP A 14 13.69 -39.87 -19.04
C ASP A 14 12.78 -39.81 -17.80
N TYR A 15 12.24 -38.62 -17.47
CA TYR A 15 11.30 -38.48 -16.36
C TYR A 15 9.98 -39.20 -16.67
N GLN A 16 9.73 -40.28 -15.95
CA GLN A 16 8.60 -41.20 -16.16
C GLN A 16 7.52 -41.06 -15.10
N GLY A 17 7.87 -40.78 -13.85
CA GLY A 17 6.93 -40.75 -12.74
C GLY A 17 7.53 -40.27 -11.42
N VAL A 18 6.80 -40.48 -10.33
CA VAL A 18 7.24 -40.15 -8.97
C VAL A 18 7.03 -41.32 -8.03
N VAL A 19 7.90 -41.48 -7.04
CA VAL A 19 7.66 -42.36 -5.90
C VAL A 19 7.05 -41.53 -4.79
N ASP A 20 5.88 -41.94 -4.30
CA ASP A 20 5.23 -41.37 -3.13
C ASP A 20 5.82 -42.00 -1.86
N LEU A 21 6.39 -41.17 -0.98
CA LEU A 21 7.03 -41.61 0.26
C LEU A 21 6.05 -41.91 1.40
N VAL A 22 4.80 -41.43 1.29
CA VAL A 22 3.75 -41.72 2.29
C VAL A 22 3.22 -43.13 2.07
N ALA A 23 2.74 -43.41 0.85
CA ALA A 23 2.19 -44.70 0.46
C ALA A 23 3.26 -45.75 0.10
N MET A 24 4.52 -45.33 -0.09
CA MET A 24 5.63 -46.17 -0.56
C MET A 24 5.32 -46.91 -1.87
N LYS A 25 4.79 -46.17 -2.85
CA LYS A 25 4.45 -46.68 -4.19
C LYS A 25 5.01 -45.80 -5.30
N ALA A 26 5.34 -46.40 -6.43
CA ALA A 26 5.67 -45.69 -7.65
C ALA A 26 4.39 -45.30 -8.40
N VAL A 27 4.32 -44.06 -8.82
CA VAL A 27 3.21 -43.48 -9.57
C VAL A 27 3.74 -43.07 -10.95
N TYR A 28 3.27 -43.77 -11.97
CA TYR A 28 3.53 -43.49 -13.37
C TYR A 28 2.33 -42.77 -13.99
N PHE A 29 2.63 -41.87 -14.94
CA PHE A 29 1.64 -41.07 -15.64
C PHE A 29 1.65 -41.47 -17.12
N ASP A 30 0.66 -42.27 -17.50
CA ASP A 30 0.48 -42.78 -18.86
C ASP A 30 -0.62 -41.97 -19.59
N GLY A 31 -0.54 -41.95 -20.92
CA GLY A 31 -1.39 -41.15 -21.80
C GLY A 31 -0.81 -39.76 -22.13
N ASP A 32 -1.34 -39.13 -23.18
CA ASP A 32 -0.79 -37.87 -23.71
C ASP A 32 -0.88 -36.69 -22.71
N ASN A 33 -1.85 -36.74 -21.79
CA ASN A 33 -2.06 -35.73 -20.74
C ASN A 33 -1.97 -36.29 -19.31
N GLY A 34 -1.37 -37.47 -19.13
CA GLY A 34 -1.28 -38.11 -17.81
C GLY A 34 -2.65 -38.53 -17.24
N GLU A 35 -3.60 -38.86 -18.12
CA GLU A 35 -4.97 -39.23 -17.75
C GLU A 35 -5.03 -40.58 -17.02
N ILE A 36 -4.05 -41.45 -17.29
CA ILE A 36 -3.97 -42.79 -16.71
C ILE A 36 -2.87 -42.80 -15.65
N VAL A 37 -3.29 -42.77 -14.39
CA VAL A 37 -2.37 -42.88 -13.25
C VAL A 37 -2.18 -44.36 -12.94
N ARG A 38 -0.97 -44.87 -13.16
CA ARG A 38 -0.59 -46.27 -12.91
C ARG A 38 0.25 -46.36 -11.64
N ILE A 39 -0.26 -47.06 -10.63
CA ILE A 39 0.41 -47.24 -9.35
C ILE A 39 1.04 -48.63 -9.31
N GLU A 40 2.35 -48.68 -9.10
CA GLU A 40 3.15 -49.92 -9.06
C GLU A 40 4.09 -49.92 -7.86
N ASP A 41 4.74 -51.07 -7.64
CA ASP A 41 5.79 -51.18 -6.64
C ASP A 41 7.02 -50.34 -7.03
N ILE A 42 7.76 -49.88 -6.03
CA ILE A 42 8.93 -49.03 -6.23
C ILE A 42 10.00 -49.82 -7.01
N PRO A 43 10.59 -49.26 -8.09
CA PRO A 43 11.73 -49.86 -8.77
C PRO A 43 12.85 -50.20 -7.80
N GLN A 44 13.43 -51.39 -7.94
CA GLN A 44 14.43 -51.92 -7.00
C GLN A 44 15.64 -51.00 -6.81
N GLU A 45 15.99 -50.23 -7.85
CA GLU A 45 17.07 -49.25 -7.84
C GLU A 45 16.79 -48.05 -6.92
N LEU A 46 15.52 -47.68 -6.76
CA LEU A 46 15.08 -46.53 -5.97
C LEU A 46 14.61 -46.93 -4.56
N THR A 47 14.40 -48.21 -4.28
CA THR A 47 13.87 -48.70 -3.00
C THR A 47 14.72 -48.23 -1.82
N SER A 48 16.05 -48.36 -1.88
CA SER A 48 16.94 -47.93 -0.79
C SER A 48 16.86 -46.42 -0.53
N GLN A 49 16.79 -45.62 -1.61
CA GLN A 49 16.66 -44.16 -1.49
C GLN A 49 15.28 -43.75 -0.95
N ALA A 50 14.22 -44.45 -1.35
CA ALA A 50 12.87 -44.22 -0.87
C ALA A 50 12.75 -44.49 0.63
N VAL A 51 13.35 -45.58 1.13
CA VAL A 51 13.38 -45.88 2.57
C VAL A 51 14.13 -44.79 3.35
N GLU A 52 15.33 -44.41 2.92
CA GLU A 52 16.11 -43.35 3.59
C GLU A 52 15.38 -42.01 3.63
N LYS A 53 14.72 -41.63 2.52
CA LYS A 53 13.95 -40.38 2.45
C LYS A 53 12.66 -40.45 3.25
N ARG A 54 12.03 -41.62 3.34
CA ARG A 54 10.85 -41.85 4.18
C ARG A 54 11.19 -41.70 5.65
N GLU A 55 12.31 -42.24 6.12
CA GLU A 55 12.79 -42.04 7.50
C GLU A 55 12.93 -40.55 7.82
N LYS A 56 13.59 -39.78 6.94
CA LYS A 56 13.71 -38.32 7.09
C LYS A 56 12.36 -37.59 7.11
N LEU A 57 11.39 -38.07 6.34
CA LEU A 57 10.02 -37.53 6.33
C LEU A 57 9.31 -37.83 7.66
N LEU A 58 9.43 -39.07 8.16
CA LEU A 58 8.84 -39.50 9.42
C LEU A 58 9.44 -38.75 10.61
N ASP A 59 10.76 -38.59 10.65
CA ASP A 59 11.46 -37.79 11.65
C ASP A 59 10.91 -36.36 11.69
N ALA A 60 10.79 -35.72 10.52
CA ALA A 60 10.28 -34.36 10.43
C ALA A 60 8.79 -34.27 10.84
N ALA A 61 7.97 -35.25 10.46
CA ALA A 61 6.54 -35.29 10.78
C ALA A 61 6.26 -35.59 12.26
N SER A 62 7.08 -36.44 12.89
CA SER A 62 6.94 -36.86 14.30
C SER A 62 6.86 -35.67 15.26
N LEU A 63 7.63 -34.61 15.00
CA LEU A 63 7.64 -33.38 15.78
C LEU A 63 6.27 -32.67 15.92
N PHE A 64 5.29 -33.05 15.11
CA PHE A 64 3.96 -32.44 15.02
C PHE A 64 2.82 -33.40 15.40
N SER A 65 3.15 -34.63 15.82
CA SER A 65 2.16 -35.60 16.30
C SER A 65 2.77 -36.54 17.34
N ASP A 66 2.23 -36.49 18.56
CA ASP A 66 2.62 -37.38 19.66
C ASP A 66 2.31 -38.84 19.33
N GLU A 67 1.20 -39.08 18.61
CA GLU A 67 0.80 -40.42 18.17
C GLU A 67 1.80 -41.01 17.19
N LEU A 68 2.25 -40.22 16.21
CA LEU A 68 3.28 -40.63 15.25
C LEU A 68 4.63 -40.85 15.95
N THR A 69 5.00 -39.99 16.89
CA THR A 69 6.23 -40.12 17.67
C THR A 69 6.25 -41.42 18.47
N ASN A 70 5.17 -41.74 19.17
CA ASN A 70 5.07 -42.98 19.93
C ASN A 70 5.11 -44.22 19.03
N ALA A 71 4.43 -44.18 17.88
CA ALA A 71 4.45 -45.28 16.91
C ALA A 71 5.86 -45.56 16.38
N ILE A 72 6.65 -44.50 16.10
CA ILE A 72 8.05 -44.63 15.66
C ILE A 72 8.93 -45.21 16.78
N LEU A 73 8.79 -44.72 18.02
CA LEU A 73 9.59 -45.18 19.16
C LEU A 73 9.31 -46.63 19.56
N GLU A 74 8.06 -47.08 19.39
CA GLU A 74 7.62 -48.43 19.71
C GLU A 74 7.77 -49.41 18.52
N GLU A 75 8.36 -48.98 17.40
CA GLU A 75 8.50 -49.75 16.15
C GLU A 75 7.17 -50.37 15.68
N LYS A 76 6.06 -49.64 15.88
CA LYS A 76 4.71 -50.05 15.45
C LYS A 76 4.44 -49.66 14.00
N ASP A 77 3.46 -50.33 13.39
CA ASP A 77 3.02 -50.01 12.03
C ASP A 77 2.49 -48.57 11.94
N ILE A 78 3.10 -47.78 11.06
CA ILE A 78 2.74 -46.39 10.81
C ILE A 78 1.73 -46.33 9.67
N SER A 79 0.51 -45.86 9.96
CA SER A 79 -0.52 -45.67 8.95
C SER A 79 -0.30 -44.41 8.11
N GLU A 80 -0.74 -44.42 6.85
CA GLU A 80 -0.66 -43.25 5.95
C GLU A 80 -1.39 -42.02 6.53
N ASN A 81 -2.55 -42.23 7.15
CA ASN A 81 -3.35 -41.16 7.76
C ASN A 81 -2.59 -40.46 8.90
N MET A 82 -1.90 -41.21 9.77
CA MET A 82 -1.11 -40.62 10.86
C MET A 82 -0.01 -39.69 10.32
N ILE A 83 0.62 -40.07 9.20
CA ILE A 83 1.65 -39.25 8.55
C ILE A 83 1.02 -37.98 7.97
N ILE A 84 -0.11 -38.12 7.26
CA ILE A 84 -0.82 -37.00 6.62
C ILE A 84 -1.29 -35.99 7.69
N ASP A 85 -1.87 -36.46 8.79
CA ASP A 85 -2.38 -35.60 9.87
C ASP A 85 -1.24 -34.83 10.55
N ALA A 86 -0.11 -35.49 10.82
CA ALA A 86 1.08 -34.84 11.38
C ALA A 86 1.64 -33.76 10.43
N LEU A 87 1.75 -34.08 9.14
CA LEU A 87 2.21 -33.13 8.13
C LEU A 87 1.23 -31.97 7.94
N ARG A 88 -0.08 -32.22 8.00
CA ARG A 88 -1.13 -31.20 7.94
C ARG A 88 -0.97 -30.20 9.09
N ASN A 89 -0.81 -30.69 10.33
CA ASN A 89 -0.60 -29.85 11.51
C ASN A 89 0.67 -28.98 11.38
N GLY A 90 1.78 -29.58 10.94
CA GLY A 90 3.02 -28.84 10.69
C GLY A 90 2.91 -27.81 9.57
N THR A 91 2.10 -28.09 8.55
CA THR A 91 1.87 -27.20 7.39
C THR A 91 0.97 -26.02 7.77
N ILE A 92 -0.14 -26.26 8.48
CA ILE A 92 -1.05 -25.21 8.97
C ILE A 92 -0.31 -24.27 9.93
N ALA A 93 0.56 -24.81 10.80
CA ALA A 93 1.41 -24.04 11.69
C ALA A 93 2.59 -23.31 10.99
N ARG A 94 2.74 -23.46 9.67
CA ARG A 94 3.83 -22.88 8.85
C ARG A 94 5.24 -23.29 9.28
N LYS A 95 5.39 -24.46 9.92
CA LYS A 95 6.67 -25.00 10.38
C LYS A 95 7.24 -26.07 9.43
N ILE A 96 6.38 -26.75 8.68
CA ILE A 96 6.73 -27.66 7.59
C ILE A 96 6.30 -27.06 6.25
N THR A 97 7.10 -27.31 5.21
CA THR A 97 6.74 -27.04 3.82
C THR A 97 6.89 -28.33 3.02
N PRO A 98 5.79 -29.05 2.76
CA PRO A 98 5.82 -30.27 1.94
C PRO A 98 6.22 -29.94 0.51
N VAL A 99 7.21 -30.66 -0.02
CA VAL A 99 7.75 -30.46 -1.36
C VAL A 99 7.35 -31.63 -2.24
N PHE A 100 6.55 -31.33 -3.26
CA PHE A 100 6.12 -32.24 -4.31
C PHE A 100 6.91 -31.99 -5.59
N MET A 101 6.93 -32.97 -6.49
CA MET A 101 7.63 -32.86 -7.75
C MET A 101 6.74 -33.25 -8.93
N GLY A 102 6.95 -32.60 -10.06
CA GLY A 102 6.20 -32.86 -11.27
C GLY A 102 6.63 -31.98 -12.42
N SER A 103 6.14 -32.29 -13.61
CA SER A 103 6.29 -31.46 -14.80
C SER A 103 4.91 -31.11 -15.34
N ALA A 104 4.51 -29.84 -15.14
CA ALA A 104 3.28 -29.31 -15.74
C ALA A 104 3.35 -29.30 -17.27
N TYR A 105 4.55 -29.12 -17.85
CA TYR A 105 4.73 -29.14 -19.31
C TYR A 105 4.49 -30.53 -19.92
N LYS A 106 4.89 -31.59 -19.23
CA LYS A 106 4.66 -32.98 -19.66
C LYS A 106 3.41 -33.62 -19.03
N ASN A 107 2.60 -32.84 -18.29
CA ASN A 107 1.42 -33.32 -17.56
C ASN A 107 1.67 -34.50 -16.60
N LYS A 108 2.81 -34.49 -15.88
CA LYS A 108 3.19 -35.55 -14.93
C LYS A 108 3.30 -35.00 -13.51
N GLY A 109 2.74 -35.69 -12.52
CA GLY A 109 2.84 -35.28 -11.11
C GLY A 109 1.88 -34.17 -10.68
N VAL A 110 0.90 -33.81 -11.51
CA VAL A 110 -0.11 -32.78 -11.17
C VAL A 110 -1.19 -33.34 -10.25
N GLN A 111 -1.62 -34.58 -10.49
CA GLN A 111 -2.69 -35.24 -9.74
C GLN A 111 -2.31 -35.44 -8.26
N PRO A 112 -1.12 -35.98 -7.92
CA PRO A 112 -0.74 -36.13 -6.51
C PRO A 112 -0.61 -34.78 -5.79
N LEU A 113 -0.23 -33.72 -6.52
CA LEU A 113 -0.20 -32.36 -5.96
C LEU A 113 -1.61 -31.85 -5.63
N LEU A 114 -2.60 -32.14 -6.47
CA LEU A 114 -4.01 -31.79 -6.21
C LEU A 114 -4.54 -32.54 -5.00
N ASP A 115 -4.24 -33.83 -4.88
CA ASP A 115 -4.62 -34.63 -3.71
C ASP A 115 -3.98 -34.06 -2.44
N ALA A 116 -2.69 -33.74 -2.49
CA ALA A 116 -1.97 -33.13 -1.37
C ALA A 116 -2.52 -31.76 -0.98
N VAL A 117 -2.97 -30.95 -1.94
CA VAL A 117 -3.64 -29.67 -1.67
C VAL A 117 -4.89 -29.88 -0.82
N THR A 118 -5.69 -30.91 -1.12
CA THR A 118 -6.90 -31.18 -0.33
C THR A 118 -6.58 -31.73 1.07
N GLN A 119 -5.51 -32.51 1.19
CA GLN A 119 -5.14 -33.19 2.43
C GLN A 119 -4.30 -32.33 3.39
N LEU A 120 -3.43 -31.47 2.88
CA LEU A 120 -2.42 -30.76 3.68
C LEU A 120 -2.71 -29.27 3.88
N LEU A 121 -3.43 -28.61 2.95
CA LEU A 121 -3.75 -27.19 3.08
C LEU A 121 -4.98 -26.98 3.99
N PRO A 122 -5.03 -25.83 4.70
CA PRO A 122 -6.12 -25.53 5.61
C PRO A 122 -7.44 -25.38 4.86
N CYS A 123 -8.53 -25.83 5.49
CA CYS A 123 -9.87 -25.42 5.10
C CYS A 123 -10.25 -24.11 5.83
N PRO A 124 -11.29 -23.38 5.39
CA PRO A 124 -11.66 -22.11 6.01
C PRO A 124 -11.92 -22.16 7.52
N THR A 125 -12.32 -23.32 8.05
CA THR A 125 -12.55 -23.54 9.49
C THR A 125 -11.28 -23.77 10.31
N ASP A 126 -10.17 -24.13 9.67
CA ASP A 126 -8.89 -24.36 10.37
C ASP A 126 -8.13 -23.06 10.67
N VAL A 127 -8.57 -21.94 10.07
CA VAL A 127 -7.92 -20.64 10.20
C VAL A 127 -8.80 -19.71 11.02
N GLU A 128 -8.26 -19.23 12.13
CA GLU A 128 -8.85 -18.15 12.91
C GLU A 128 -8.66 -16.83 12.15
N ASN A 129 -9.78 -16.13 11.89
CA ASN A 129 -9.75 -14.83 11.22
C ASN A 129 -10.25 -13.77 12.20
N GLU A 130 -9.57 -12.63 12.25
CA GLU A 130 -9.93 -11.53 13.15
C GLU A 130 -10.41 -10.31 12.36
N ALA A 131 -11.38 -9.59 12.92
CA ALA A 131 -11.85 -8.29 12.47
C ALA A 131 -11.72 -7.27 13.60
N PHE A 132 -11.62 -5.98 13.27
CA PHE A 132 -11.50 -4.90 14.24
C PHE A 132 -12.85 -4.18 14.41
N ASP A 133 -13.32 -4.03 15.66
CA ASP A 133 -14.54 -3.24 15.93
C ASP A 133 -14.22 -1.74 16.01
N ILE A 134 -14.75 -0.97 15.06
CA ILE A 134 -14.51 0.48 14.99
C ILE A 134 -15.18 1.21 16.16
N ASN A 135 -16.26 0.67 16.73
CA ASN A 135 -16.97 1.33 17.82
C ASN A 135 -16.24 1.24 19.17
N ASN A 136 -15.28 0.32 19.28
CA ASN A 136 -14.63 -0.02 20.54
C ASN A 136 -13.10 -0.04 20.36
N ASP A 137 -12.54 1.10 19.93
CA ASP A 137 -11.09 1.32 19.79
C ASP A 137 -10.33 0.22 19.02
N GLU A 138 -10.92 -0.33 17.94
CA GLU A 138 -10.31 -1.39 17.12
C GLU A 138 -9.98 -2.67 17.92
N THR A 139 -10.80 -3.05 18.92
CA THR A 139 -10.63 -4.36 19.58
C THR A 139 -10.81 -5.50 18.59
N SER A 140 -9.92 -6.50 18.66
CA SER A 140 -9.99 -7.70 17.82
C SER A 140 -11.22 -8.54 18.17
N PHE A 141 -11.95 -8.96 17.14
CA PHE A 141 -13.15 -9.79 17.17
C PHE A 141 -12.91 -11.02 16.29
N ALA A 142 -12.90 -12.20 16.91
CA ALA A 142 -12.73 -13.46 16.20
C ALA A 142 -13.99 -13.82 15.37
N LEU A 143 -13.78 -14.09 14.08
CA LEU A 143 -14.81 -14.54 13.16
C LEU A 143 -14.94 -16.06 13.21
N SER A 144 -16.17 -16.54 13.20
CA SER A 144 -16.49 -17.93 13.54
C SER A 144 -16.84 -18.81 12.34
N ASN A 145 -16.70 -18.32 11.11
CA ASN A 145 -17.06 -19.03 9.87
C ASN A 145 -18.50 -19.57 9.81
N ASP A 146 -19.37 -19.12 10.70
CA ASP A 146 -20.77 -19.54 10.79
C ASP A 146 -21.62 -18.79 9.77
N SER A 147 -22.39 -19.52 8.96
CA SER A 147 -23.24 -18.97 7.91
C SER A 147 -24.54 -18.32 8.40
N GLU A 148 -24.96 -18.59 9.65
CA GLU A 148 -26.17 -18.02 10.24
C GLU A 148 -25.94 -16.68 10.93
N LYS A 149 -24.69 -16.36 11.27
CA LYS A 149 -24.33 -15.10 11.91
C LYS A 149 -24.41 -13.91 10.94
N PRO A 150 -24.36 -12.66 11.43
CA PRO A 150 -24.43 -11.52 10.54
C PRO A 150 -23.19 -11.44 9.63
N LEU A 151 -23.42 -10.98 8.40
CA LEU A 151 -22.42 -10.96 7.32
C LEU A 151 -21.19 -10.13 7.68
N VAL A 152 -20.01 -10.71 7.41
CA VAL A 152 -18.72 -10.04 7.32
C VAL A 152 -17.98 -10.58 6.09
N ALA A 153 -17.71 -9.71 5.12
CA ALA A 153 -17.01 -10.05 3.90
C ALA A 153 -15.97 -8.99 3.53
N LEU A 154 -14.89 -9.41 2.86
CA LEU A 154 -13.83 -8.52 2.38
C LEU A 154 -13.85 -8.49 0.86
N ALA A 155 -13.89 -7.28 0.28
CA ALA A 155 -13.61 -7.09 -1.14
C ALA A 155 -12.09 -7.08 -1.35
N PHE A 156 -11.55 -7.96 -2.20
CA PHE A 156 -10.10 -8.08 -2.41
C PHE A 156 -9.65 -7.87 -3.87
N LYS A 157 -10.59 -7.91 -4.82
CA LYS A 157 -10.31 -7.67 -6.23
C LYS A 157 -11.50 -7.02 -6.91
N LEU A 158 -11.21 -6.04 -7.76
CA LEU A 158 -12.19 -5.34 -8.58
C LEU A 158 -11.90 -5.60 -10.06
N GLU A 159 -12.95 -5.80 -10.83
CA GLU A 159 -12.86 -5.98 -12.28
C GLU A 159 -13.98 -5.17 -12.93
N GLU A 160 -13.65 -4.34 -13.92
CA GLU A 160 -14.66 -3.61 -14.69
C GLU A 160 -14.94 -4.34 -15.99
N GLY A 161 -16.11 -4.98 -16.08
CA GLY A 161 -16.58 -5.65 -17.29
C GLY A 161 -17.53 -4.78 -18.10
N GLN A 162 -17.95 -5.30 -19.27
CA GLN A 162 -18.97 -4.65 -20.11
C GLN A 162 -20.32 -4.45 -19.40
N TYR A 163 -20.60 -5.29 -18.39
CA TYR A 163 -21.85 -5.29 -17.62
C TYR A 163 -21.76 -4.51 -16.30
N GLY A 164 -20.67 -3.77 -16.07
CA GLY A 164 -20.43 -2.99 -14.86
C GLY A 164 -19.29 -3.53 -13.99
N GLN A 165 -19.11 -2.90 -12.82
CA GLN A 165 -18.08 -3.28 -11.85
C GLN A 165 -18.46 -4.62 -11.17
N LEU A 166 -17.54 -5.58 -11.27
CA LEU A 166 -17.55 -6.87 -10.61
C LEU A 166 -16.60 -6.81 -9.41
N THR A 167 -17.14 -7.06 -8.22
CA THR A 167 -16.36 -7.05 -6.98
C THR A 167 -16.22 -8.47 -6.46
N TYR A 168 -15.00 -8.99 -6.43
CA TYR A 168 -14.68 -10.26 -5.80
C TYR A 168 -14.61 -10.09 -4.29
N ILE A 169 -15.37 -10.91 -3.60
CA ILE A 169 -15.49 -10.91 -2.16
C ILE A 169 -15.14 -12.28 -1.60
N ARG A 170 -14.53 -12.27 -0.41
CA ARG A 170 -14.42 -13.44 0.46
C ARG A 170 -15.36 -13.26 1.64
N VAL A 171 -16.28 -14.20 1.84
CA VAL A 171 -17.18 -14.19 3.00
C VAL A 171 -16.51 -14.93 4.15
N TYR A 172 -16.31 -14.24 5.26
CA TYR A 172 -15.69 -14.83 6.46
C TYR A 172 -16.73 -15.26 7.49
N GLN A 173 -17.85 -14.53 7.59
CA GLN A 173 -18.93 -14.86 8.49
C GLN A 173 -20.26 -14.50 7.85
N GLY A 174 -21.30 -15.27 8.19
CA GLY A 174 -22.64 -15.10 7.68
C GLY A 174 -22.77 -15.53 6.24
N SER A 175 -23.73 -14.93 5.55
CA SER A 175 -23.98 -15.22 4.15
C SER A 175 -24.59 -14.04 3.43
N ILE A 176 -24.44 -14.03 2.11
CA ILE A 176 -24.92 -12.98 1.24
C ILE A 176 -25.77 -13.58 0.12
N ALA A 177 -27.02 -13.14 0.04
CA ALA A 177 -27.98 -13.57 -0.96
C ALA A 177 -28.41 -12.41 -1.86
N LYS A 178 -29.00 -12.77 -3.00
CA LYS A 178 -29.63 -11.81 -3.91
C LYS A 178 -30.75 -11.04 -3.19
N GLY A 179 -30.66 -9.71 -3.20
CA GLY A 179 -31.65 -8.80 -2.61
C GLY A 179 -31.29 -8.27 -1.21
N ASP A 180 -30.26 -8.83 -0.58
CA ASP A 180 -29.80 -8.42 0.75
C ASP A 180 -29.28 -6.98 0.75
N ILE A 181 -29.34 -6.34 1.92
CA ILE A 181 -28.82 -4.99 2.13
C ILE A 181 -27.54 -5.11 2.94
N ILE A 182 -26.43 -4.70 2.34
CA ILE A 182 -25.10 -4.70 2.97
C ILE A 182 -24.65 -3.26 3.19
N ARG A 183 -23.71 -3.05 4.12
CA ARG A 183 -23.11 -1.76 4.41
C ARG A 183 -21.61 -1.82 4.15
N ASN A 184 -21.09 -0.86 3.38
CA ASN A 184 -19.65 -0.65 3.28
C ASN A 184 -19.20 0.16 4.50
N VAL A 185 -18.25 -0.39 5.25
CA VAL A 185 -17.81 0.16 6.54
C VAL A 185 -17.06 1.47 6.35
N ARG A 186 -16.18 1.55 5.35
CA ARG A 186 -15.36 2.75 5.07
C ARG A 186 -16.21 3.93 4.60
N THR A 187 -17.21 3.68 3.75
CA THR A 187 -18.06 4.76 3.19
C THR A 187 -19.34 5.00 3.98
N GLY A 188 -19.73 4.08 4.86
CA GLY A 188 -21.02 4.08 5.57
C GLY A 188 -22.24 3.84 4.68
N LYS A 189 -22.07 3.68 3.36
CA LYS A 189 -23.17 3.55 2.41
C LYS A 189 -23.81 2.17 2.49
N LYS A 190 -25.14 2.13 2.49
CA LYS A 190 -25.94 0.91 2.36
C LYS A 190 -26.17 0.62 0.89
N VAL A 191 -25.89 -0.60 0.46
CA VAL A 191 -26.01 -1.06 -0.93
C VAL A 191 -26.87 -2.32 -0.96
N ARG A 192 -27.76 -2.41 -1.95
CA ARG A 192 -28.56 -3.60 -2.17
C ARG A 192 -27.84 -4.54 -3.13
N VAL A 193 -27.77 -5.82 -2.77
CA VAL A 193 -27.12 -6.86 -3.56
C VAL A 193 -28.01 -7.20 -4.76
N GLY A 194 -27.51 -6.94 -5.97
CA GLY A 194 -28.25 -7.17 -7.22
C GLY A 194 -28.13 -8.60 -7.74
N ARG A 195 -26.94 -8.97 -8.25
CA ARG A 195 -26.62 -10.32 -8.71
C ARG A 195 -25.39 -10.83 -7.98
N VAL A 196 -25.42 -12.11 -7.65
CA VAL A 196 -24.34 -12.84 -6.99
C VAL A 196 -23.88 -13.91 -7.97
N VAL A 197 -22.59 -13.97 -8.23
CA VAL A 197 -22.01 -14.92 -9.18
C VAL A 197 -20.82 -15.66 -8.59
N ARG A 198 -20.62 -16.88 -9.06
CA ARG A 198 -19.40 -17.65 -8.88
C ARG A 198 -18.65 -17.66 -10.21
N THR A 199 -17.40 -17.24 -10.20
CA THR A 199 -16.54 -17.32 -11.38
C THR A 199 -15.90 -18.70 -11.43
N HIS A 200 -16.09 -19.42 -12.52
CA HIS A 200 -15.44 -20.69 -12.81
C HIS A 200 -14.56 -20.50 -14.06
N ALA A 201 -13.29 -20.17 -13.83
CA ALA A 201 -12.34 -19.75 -14.86
C ALA A 201 -12.85 -18.54 -15.67
N ASP A 202 -13.32 -18.78 -16.90
CA ASP A 202 -13.87 -17.78 -17.82
C ASP A 202 -15.40 -17.70 -17.80
N GLN A 203 -16.07 -18.65 -17.12
CA GLN A 203 -17.53 -18.72 -17.05
C GLN A 203 -18.05 -18.10 -15.75
N MET A 204 -19.17 -17.38 -15.86
CA MET A 204 -19.86 -16.78 -14.71
C MET A 204 -21.16 -17.52 -14.46
N GLU A 205 -21.24 -18.19 -13.30
CA GLU A 205 -22.45 -18.90 -12.86
C GLU A 205 -23.23 -18.02 -11.88
N GLU A 206 -24.51 -17.77 -12.16
CA GLU A 206 -25.38 -17.10 -11.20
C GLU A 206 -25.76 -18.03 -10.06
N ILE A 207 -25.49 -17.58 -8.83
CA ILE A 207 -25.83 -18.30 -7.61
C ILE A 207 -26.79 -17.48 -6.76
N THR A 208 -27.59 -18.16 -5.94
CA THR A 208 -28.58 -17.49 -5.08
C THR A 208 -27.96 -16.90 -3.82
N LYS A 209 -26.93 -17.56 -3.29
CA LYS A 209 -26.32 -17.28 -1.99
C LYS A 209 -24.84 -17.69 -1.96
N ILE A 210 -23.99 -16.88 -1.31
CA ILE A 210 -22.61 -17.23 -0.92
C ILE A 210 -22.58 -17.39 0.60
N SER A 211 -22.08 -18.54 1.06
CA SER A 211 -21.91 -18.86 2.48
C SER A 211 -20.51 -18.50 2.98
N ALA A 212 -20.33 -18.49 4.31
CA ALA A 212 -19.02 -18.28 4.93
C ALA A 212 -17.98 -19.30 4.42
N GLY A 213 -16.74 -18.82 4.24
CA GLY A 213 -15.62 -19.58 3.68
C GLY A 213 -15.51 -19.55 2.16
N TYR A 214 -16.56 -19.16 1.44
CA TYR A 214 -16.55 -19.13 -0.02
C TYR A 214 -16.13 -17.77 -0.60
N ILE A 215 -15.57 -17.83 -1.81
CA ILE A 215 -15.30 -16.68 -2.66
C ILE A 215 -16.40 -16.60 -3.72
N GLY A 216 -16.89 -15.39 -3.94
CA GLY A 216 -17.78 -15.11 -5.06
C GLY A 216 -17.64 -13.66 -5.49
N ALA A 217 -18.48 -13.23 -6.41
CA ALA A 217 -18.45 -11.88 -6.93
C ALA A 217 -19.85 -11.24 -6.97
N LEU A 218 -19.86 -9.93 -6.80
CA LEU A 218 -21.06 -9.11 -6.75
C LEU A 218 -21.05 -8.11 -7.90
N PHE A 219 -22.19 -7.96 -8.57
CA PHE A 219 -22.35 -7.00 -9.67
C PHE A 219 -22.86 -5.64 -9.18
N GLY A 220 -22.25 -4.56 -9.69
CA GLY A 220 -22.77 -3.20 -9.55
C GLY A 220 -22.63 -2.62 -8.15
N ILE A 221 -21.72 -3.15 -7.34
CA ILE A 221 -21.43 -2.64 -6.00
C ILE A 221 -20.23 -1.70 -6.09
N ASP A 222 -20.46 -0.43 -5.75
CA ASP A 222 -19.41 0.56 -5.65
C ASP A 222 -18.61 0.37 -4.35
N CYS A 223 -17.44 -0.25 -4.48
CA CYS A 223 -16.48 -0.40 -3.39
C CYS A 223 -15.04 -0.31 -3.91
N ALA A 224 -14.11 -0.10 -2.97
CA ALA A 224 -12.68 -0.18 -3.19
C ALA A 224 -12.14 -1.57 -2.82
N SER A 225 -10.95 -1.92 -3.31
CA SER A 225 -10.24 -3.10 -2.82
C SER A 225 -9.83 -2.88 -1.35
N GLY A 226 -9.94 -3.93 -0.54
CA GLY A 226 -9.73 -3.85 0.91
C GLY A 226 -10.95 -3.36 1.70
N ASP A 227 -12.06 -3.01 1.06
CA ASP A 227 -13.28 -2.61 1.76
C ASP A 227 -13.95 -3.79 2.45
N THR A 228 -14.39 -3.58 3.69
CA THR A 228 -15.20 -4.55 4.44
C THR A 228 -16.70 -4.27 4.22
N LEU A 229 -17.41 -5.32 3.82
CA LEU A 229 -18.86 -5.34 3.61
C LEU A 229 -19.51 -6.12 4.75
N VAL A 230 -20.38 -5.46 5.50
CA VAL A 230 -21.01 -6.04 6.70
C VAL A 230 -22.52 -5.93 6.66
N HIS A 231 -23.20 -6.72 7.50
CA HIS A 231 -24.61 -6.49 7.79
C HIS A 231 -24.81 -5.09 8.42
N PRO A 232 -25.89 -4.35 8.11
CA PRO A 232 -26.10 -2.98 8.60
C PRO A 232 -26.08 -2.79 10.13
N SER A 233 -26.25 -3.87 10.91
CA SER A 233 -26.17 -3.85 12.37
C SER A 233 -24.76 -3.96 12.93
N LEU A 234 -23.76 -4.36 12.13
CA LEU A 234 -22.37 -4.54 12.56
C LEU A 234 -21.46 -3.42 12.06
N ASN A 235 -20.40 -3.10 12.81
CA ASN A 235 -19.39 -2.11 12.45
C ASN A 235 -17.96 -2.67 12.57
N LEU A 236 -17.69 -3.76 11.86
CA LEU A 236 -16.40 -4.45 11.88
C LEU A 236 -15.59 -4.14 10.62
N SER A 237 -14.28 -3.90 10.75
CA SER A 237 -13.35 -3.74 9.63
C SER A 237 -12.30 -4.84 9.63
N MET A 238 -12.04 -5.46 8.49
CA MET A 238 -10.97 -6.45 8.32
C MET A 238 -9.60 -5.83 8.05
N THR A 239 -9.58 -4.54 7.70
CA THR A 239 -8.38 -3.79 7.30
C THR A 239 -8.25 -2.55 8.17
N SER A 240 -7.00 -2.21 8.53
CA SER A 240 -6.71 -0.93 9.20
C SER A 240 -6.98 0.22 8.24
N ILE A 241 -7.60 1.30 8.74
CA ILE A 241 -8.07 2.44 7.96
C ILE A 241 -6.90 3.34 7.49
N PHE A 242 -5.68 3.11 7.97
CA PHE A 242 -4.55 3.98 7.68
C PHE A 242 -3.86 3.66 6.34
N ALA A 243 -4.26 4.38 5.29
CA ALA A 243 -3.48 4.47 4.05
C ALA A 243 -2.46 5.61 4.15
N PRO A 244 -1.15 5.35 3.96
CA PRO A 244 -0.14 6.41 3.99
C PRO A 244 -0.36 7.44 2.88
N LYS A 245 0.06 8.69 3.13
CA LYS A 245 -0.03 9.76 2.12
C LYS A 245 1.00 9.50 1.01
N PRO A 246 0.63 9.66 -0.28
CA PRO A 246 1.57 9.46 -1.38
C PRO A 246 2.68 10.50 -1.36
N VAL A 247 3.87 10.11 -1.82
CA VAL A 247 5.11 10.90 -1.70
C VAL A 247 5.66 11.41 -3.03
N ILE A 248 5.30 10.76 -4.14
CA ILE A 248 5.68 11.18 -5.50
C ILE A 248 4.44 11.63 -6.24
N SER A 249 4.58 12.68 -7.04
CA SER A 249 3.63 13.06 -8.07
C SER A 249 4.27 12.98 -9.47
N LEU A 250 3.49 12.55 -10.45
CA LEU A 250 3.87 12.47 -11.84
C LEU A 250 2.79 13.14 -12.68
N ALA A 251 3.18 14.10 -13.52
CA ALA A 251 2.27 14.65 -14.51
C ALA A 251 2.12 13.65 -15.66
N VAL A 252 0.88 13.38 -16.06
CA VAL A 252 0.55 12.51 -17.17
C VAL A 252 -0.28 13.26 -18.20
N THR A 253 0.17 13.20 -19.45
CA THR A 253 -0.51 13.85 -20.57
C THR A 253 -0.88 12.79 -21.61
N PRO A 254 -2.17 12.63 -21.95
CA PRO A 254 -2.57 11.71 -23.01
C PRO A 254 -2.09 12.24 -24.37
N LYS A 255 -1.63 11.35 -25.26
CA LYS A 255 -1.19 11.77 -26.61
C LYS A 255 -2.36 12.25 -27.48
N ASP A 256 -3.53 11.67 -27.29
CA ASP A 256 -4.70 11.88 -28.14
C ASP A 256 -6.01 11.87 -27.33
N ASN A 257 -7.10 12.35 -27.95
CA ASN A 257 -8.41 12.45 -27.30
C ASN A 257 -9.01 11.10 -26.92
N LYS A 258 -8.70 10.01 -27.65
CA LYS A 258 -9.19 8.66 -27.30
C LYS A 258 -8.44 8.15 -26.06
N SER A 259 -7.12 8.33 -26.01
CA SER A 259 -6.34 8.04 -24.80
C SER A 259 -6.77 8.89 -23.61
N ARG A 260 -7.22 10.13 -23.80
CA ARG A 260 -7.75 10.96 -22.71
C ARG A 260 -8.99 10.34 -22.05
N ILE A 261 -9.94 9.84 -22.84
CA ILE A 261 -11.15 9.18 -22.33
C ILE A 261 -10.79 7.87 -21.62
N ASN A 262 -9.91 7.07 -22.23
CA ASN A 262 -9.49 5.79 -21.67
C ASN A 262 -8.65 5.96 -20.39
N MET A 263 -7.77 6.96 -20.34
CA MET A 263 -7.00 7.34 -19.16
C MET A 263 -7.92 7.73 -18.02
N SER A 264 -8.94 8.56 -18.25
CA SER A 264 -9.90 8.95 -17.19
C SER A 264 -10.64 7.74 -16.60
N LYS A 265 -11.01 6.75 -17.43
CA LYS A 265 -11.59 5.49 -16.95
C LYS A 265 -10.59 4.68 -16.12
N ALA A 266 -9.37 4.52 -16.62
CA ALA A 266 -8.32 3.77 -15.93
C ALA A 266 -7.96 4.38 -14.57
N LEU A 267 -7.77 5.71 -14.51
CA LEU A 267 -7.45 6.43 -13.28
C LEU A 267 -8.52 6.25 -12.20
N ASN A 268 -9.81 6.36 -12.57
CA ASN A 268 -10.91 6.13 -11.64
C ASN A 268 -10.90 4.71 -11.08
N ARG A 269 -10.62 3.71 -11.91
CA ARG A 269 -10.52 2.31 -11.47
C ARG A 269 -9.32 2.11 -10.55
N PHE A 270 -8.14 2.61 -10.93
CA PHE A 270 -6.91 2.44 -10.15
C PHE A 270 -6.98 3.12 -8.79
N THR A 271 -7.63 4.28 -8.67
CA THR A 271 -7.90 4.92 -7.37
C THR A 271 -8.85 4.11 -6.48
N LYS A 272 -9.72 3.26 -7.05
CA LYS A 272 -10.54 2.31 -6.27
C LYS A 272 -9.79 1.02 -5.94
N GLU A 273 -8.86 0.58 -6.80
CA GLU A 273 -8.05 -0.62 -6.55
C GLU A 273 -7.00 -0.38 -5.46
N ASP A 274 -6.38 0.81 -5.43
CA ASP A 274 -5.30 1.13 -4.51
C ASP A 274 -5.53 2.49 -3.83
N PRO A 275 -5.76 2.53 -2.51
CA PRO A 275 -6.00 3.78 -1.77
C PRO A 275 -4.77 4.69 -1.70
N THR A 276 -3.56 4.17 -1.96
CA THR A 276 -2.32 4.95 -2.01
C THR A 276 -2.11 5.63 -3.37
N PHE A 277 -2.82 5.19 -4.41
CA PHE A 277 -2.81 5.81 -5.74
C PHE A 277 -3.88 6.90 -5.83
N ARG A 278 -3.44 8.16 -5.88
CA ARG A 278 -4.35 9.32 -5.97
C ARG A 278 -4.17 10.06 -7.27
N THR A 279 -5.24 10.67 -7.75
CA THR A 279 -5.22 11.44 -9.00
C THR A 279 -5.99 12.73 -8.80
N TYR A 280 -5.50 13.82 -9.40
CA TYR A 280 -6.22 15.09 -9.45
C TYR A 280 -5.77 15.87 -10.69
N VAL A 281 -6.58 16.85 -11.09
CA VAL A 281 -6.21 17.78 -12.17
C VAL A 281 -5.67 19.04 -11.51
N ASP A 282 -4.51 19.48 -11.97
CA ASP A 282 -3.90 20.72 -11.50
C ASP A 282 -4.69 21.93 -12.03
N GLU A 283 -5.12 22.83 -11.16
CA GLU A 283 -5.92 24.01 -11.55
C GLU A 283 -5.11 25.06 -12.35
N GLU A 284 -3.78 25.05 -12.22
CA GLU A 284 -2.90 26.02 -12.86
C GLU A 284 -2.43 25.51 -14.24
N THR A 285 -1.92 24.27 -14.30
CA THR A 285 -1.42 23.70 -15.57
C THR A 285 -2.47 22.94 -16.37
N HIS A 286 -3.62 22.61 -15.77
CA HIS A 286 -4.66 21.74 -16.34
C HIS A 286 -4.16 20.33 -16.70
N ASP A 287 -2.98 19.95 -16.22
CA ASP A 287 -2.43 18.61 -16.38
C ASP A 287 -3.08 17.65 -15.37
N THR A 288 -3.17 16.38 -15.76
CA THR A 288 -3.56 15.33 -14.82
C THR A 288 -2.33 14.87 -14.05
N ILE A 289 -2.41 14.93 -12.72
CA ILE A 289 -1.34 14.51 -11.82
C ILE A 289 -1.74 13.20 -11.16
N ILE A 290 -0.88 12.19 -11.25
CA ILE A 290 -0.99 10.94 -10.50
C ILE A 290 0.00 10.93 -9.34
N GLN A 291 -0.40 10.43 -8.19
CA GLN A 291 0.40 10.36 -6.98
C GLN A 291 0.49 8.92 -6.49
N GLY A 292 1.65 8.53 -5.97
CA GLY A 292 1.88 7.19 -5.46
C GLY A 292 3.03 7.13 -4.46
N MET A 293 3.31 5.91 -4.02
CA MET A 293 4.34 5.61 -3.01
C MET A 293 5.76 5.55 -3.59
N GLY A 294 5.92 5.40 -4.90
CA GLY A 294 7.22 5.17 -5.53
C GLY A 294 7.18 5.33 -7.05
N GLU A 295 8.35 5.47 -7.68
CA GLU A 295 8.47 5.60 -9.14
C GLU A 295 8.01 4.33 -9.85
N LEU A 296 8.51 3.16 -9.42
CA LEU A 296 8.09 1.86 -9.96
C LEU A 296 6.58 1.64 -9.82
N HIS A 297 6.01 2.09 -8.70
CA HIS A 297 4.58 2.01 -8.46
C HIS A 297 3.82 2.82 -9.52
N LEU A 298 4.22 4.05 -9.82
CA LEU A 298 3.60 4.86 -10.88
C LEU A 298 3.87 4.30 -12.29
N GLU A 299 5.06 3.77 -12.54
CA GLU A 299 5.44 3.17 -13.83
C GLU A 299 4.57 1.96 -14.17
N VAL A 300 4.32 1.08 -13.20
CA VAL A 300 3.40 -0.06 -13.36
C VAL A 300 2.01 0.43 -13.73
N TYR A 301 1.50 1.48 -13.09
CA TYR A 301 0.19 2.02 -13.44
C TYR A 301 0.14 2.63 -14.84
N VAL A 302 1.20 3.33 -15.28
CA VAL A 302 1.30 3.85 -16.65
C VAL A 302 1.32 2.70 -17.67
N GLU A 303 2.09 1.65 -17.40
CA GLU A 303 2.13 0.46 -18.27
C GLU A 303 0.78 -0.28 -18.29
N ARG A 304 0.07 -0.36 -17.15
CA ARG A 304 -1.29 -0.89 -17.07
C ARG A 304 -2.28 -0.06 -17.88
N MET A 305 -2.19 1.28 -17.87
CA MET A 305 -3.01 2.14 -18.73
C MET A 305 -2.77 1.84 -20.22
N ALA A 306 -1.51 1.63 -20.61
CA ALA A 306 -1.16 1.28 -21.97
C ALA A 306 -1.69 -0.12 -22.37
N ARG A 307 -1.49 -1.15 -21.53
CA ARG A 307 -1.86 -2.54 -21.83
C ARG A 307 -3.35 -2.84 -21.66
N GLU A 308 -3.97 -2.41 -20.57
CA GLU A 308 -5.37 -2.73 -20.25
C GLU A 308 -6.35 -1.79 -20.99
N TYR A 309 -5.98 -0.52 -21.16
CA TYR A 309 -6.89 0.51 -21.68
C TYR A 309 -6.47 1.08 -23.04
N ASN A 310 -5.37 0.60 -23.64
CA ASN A 310 -4.80 1.16 -24.88
C ASN A 310 -4.69 2.69 -24.81
N ALA A 311 -4.32 3.23 -23.65
CA ALA A 311 -4.14 4.66 -23.44
C ALA A 311 -2.64 4.98 -23.56
N GLU A 312 -2.26 5.66 -24.65
CA GLU A 312 -0.90 6.13 -24.82
C GLU A 312 -0.69 7.45 -24.06
N ILE A 313 0.16 7.39 -23.05
CA ILE A 313 0.39 8.48 -22.12
C ILE A 313 1.86 8.88 -22.16
N VAL A 314 2.13 10.17 -22.20
CA VAL A 314 3.46 10.73 -22.01
C VAL A 314 3.60 11.14 -20.55
N THR A 315 4.66 10.65 -19.91
CA THR A 315 4.97 10.96 -18.53
C THR A 315 5.89 12.18 -18.46
N GLY A 316 5.54 13.14 -17.61
CA GLY A 316 6.41 14.24 -17.23
C GLY A 316 7.53 13.77 -16.28
N ARG A 317 8.37 14.71 -15.82
CA ARG A 317 9.33 14.38 -14.76
C ARG A 317 8.60 14.28 -13.41
N PRO A 318 8.87 13.25 -12.59
CA PRO A 318 8.34 13.20 -11.23
C PRO A 318 8.72 14.45 -10.46
N GLN A 319 7.75 15.04 -9.75
CA GLN A 319 8.01 16.18 -8.87
C GLN A 319 8.03 15.70 -7.42
N VAL A 320 9.02 16.17 -6.69
CA VAL A 320 9.14 15.93 -5.25
C VAL A 320 8.31 17.00 -4.54
N ALA A 321 7.50 16.60 -3.57
CA ALA A 321 6.74 17.52 -2.73
C ALA A 321 7.66 18.25 -1.74
N TYR A 322 8.36 19.29 -2.20
CA TYR A 322 9.13 20.18 -1.33
C TYR A 322 8.20 20.98 -0.41
N ARG A 323 8.71 21.35 0.76
CA ARG A 323 8.01 22.21 1.72
C ARG A 323 8.87 23.41 2.05
N GLU A 324 8.22 24.53 2.36
CA GLU A 324 8.88 25.71 2.89
C GLU A 324 8.70 25.76 4.42
N THR A 325 9.73 26.21 5.14
CA THR A 325 9.63 26.50 6.57
C THR A 325 10.52 27.68 6.95
N ILE A 326 10.41 28.17 8.18
CA ILE A 326 11.22 29.27 8.71
C ILE A 326 12.22 28.74 9.73
N THR A 327 13.35 29.42 9.90
CA THR A 327 14.39 29.01 10.86
C THR A 327 14.51 29.94 12.06
N LYS A 328 14.09 31.20 11.89
CA LYS A 328 14.19 32.24 12.92
C LYS A 328 12.82 32.85 13.20
N ARG A 329 12.71 33.48 14.37
CA ARG A 329 11.53 34.29 14.70
C ARG A 329 11.50 35.55 13.83
N GLY A 330 10.40 35.76 13.11
CA GLY A 330 10.18 36.93 12.26
C GLY A 330 9.05 37.80 12.79
N GLU A 331 9.35 39.02 13.22
CA GLU A 331 8.35 39.99 13.69
C GLU A 331 7.72 40.76 12.54
N PHE A 332 6.40 40.92 12.59
CA PHE A 332 5.62 41.63 11.59
C PHE A 332 4.72 42.69 12.24
N ASN A 333 4.54 43.81 11.55
CA ASN A 333 3.61 44.87 11.95
C ASN A 333 3.08 45.55 10.70
N TYR A 334 2.07 44.92 10.10
CA TYR A 334 1.55 45.33 8.81
C TYR A 334 0.25 46.10 8.95
N ILE A 335 0.14 47.22 8.24
CA ILE A 335 -1.06 48.05 8.15
C ILE A 335 -1.58 47.97 6.72
N HIS A 336 -2.74 47.35 6.55
CA HIS A 336 -3.49 47.39 5.30
C HIS A 336 -4.43 48.60 5.33
N LYS A 337 -4.12 49.63 4.54
CA LYS A 337 -4.99 50.79 4.33
C LYS A 337 -5.21 51.00 2.84
N LYS A 338 -6.44 50.79 2.36
CA LYS A 338 -6.86 51.14 0.99
C LYS A 338 -8.10 52.03 1.04
N GLN A 339 -8.01 53.16 0.37
CA GLN A 339 -9.13 54.07 0.15
C GLN A 339 -9.46 54.03 -1.34
N THR A 340 -10.33 53.10 -1.72
CA THR A 340 -11.04 53.17 -3.01
C THR A 340 -12.32 53.96 -2.76
N GLY A 341 -12.89 54.65 -3.75
CA GLY A 341 -13.98 55.63 -3.57
C GLY A 341 -15.31 55.15 -2.93
N GLY A 342 -15.35 53.95 -2.32
CA GLY A 342 -16.43 53.42 -1.49
C GLY A 342 -16.00 53.17 -0.03
N ALA A 343 -16.54 52.14 0.63
CA ALA A 343 -16.17 51.76 2.00
C ALA A 343 -14.65 51.48 2.08
N GLY A 344 -13.96 52.14 3.02
CA GLY A 344 -12.52 51.97 3.20
C GLY A 344 -12.15 50.57 3.64
N GLN A 345 -10.89 50.20 3.45
CA GLN A 345 -10.31 48.99 4.05
C GLN A 345 -9.20 49.40 5.00
N PHE A 346 -9.38 49.08 6.28
CA PHE A 346 -8.39 49.27 7.32
C PHE A 346 -8.26 48.02 8.19
N GLY A 347 -7.03 47.53 8.32
CA GLY A 347 -6.68 46.50 9.30
C GLY A 347 -5.19 46.52 9.60
N ARG A 348 -4.83 46.59 10.88
CA ARG A 348 -3.45 46.43 11.33
C ARG A 348 -3.31 45.12 12.10
N VAL A 349 -2.33 44.30 11.73
CA VAL A 349 -2.01 43.04 12.40
C VAL A 349 -0.52 43.05 12.75
N ALA A 350 -0.23 42.90 14.04
CA ALA A 350 1.12 42.81 14.57
C ALA A 350 1.31 41.51 15.36
N GLY A 351 2.54 40.99 15.31
CA GLY A 351 2.82 39.68 15.84
C GLY A 351 4.19 39.16 15.44
N TYR A 352 4.35 37.85 15.56
CA TYR A 352 5.55 37.17 15.13
C TYR A 352 5.25 35.76 14.61
N LEU A 353 6.10 35.32 13.69
CA LEU A 353 6.17 33.95 13.20
C LEU A 353 7.34 33.25 13.91
N GLU A 354 7.13 32.03 14.37
CA GLU A 354 8.19 31.19 14.94
C GLU A 354 8.11 29.75 14.36
N PRO A 355 9.24 29.04 14.24
CA PRO A 355 9.22 27.66 13.78
C PRO A 355 8.54 26.74 14.80
N SER A 356 7.77 25.78 14.31
CA SER A 356 7.13 24.73 15.10
C SER A 356 7.59 23.35 14.64
N SER A 357 7.95 22.48 15.59
CA SER A 357 8.41 21.11 15.34
C SER A 357 7.32 20.05 15.46
N LYS A 358 6.14 20.38 16.01
CA LYS A 358 5.11 19.39 16.38
C LYS A 358 3.88 19.38 15.49
N GLU A 359 3.48 20.54 14.95
CA GLU A 359 2.25 20.69 14.16
C GLU A 359 2.53 21.43 12.85
N GLU A 360 1.79 21.10 11.79
CA GLU A 360 1.94 21.72 10.47
C GLU A 360 1.65 23.23 10.51
N PHE A 361 0.71 23.68 11.36
CA PHE A 361 0.37 25.08 11.55
C PHE A 361 -0.25 25.31 12.94
N ILE A 362 0.32 26.25 13.72
CA ILE A 362 -0.22 26.66 15.01
C ILE A 362 -0.62 28.13 14.93
N PHE A 363 -1.86 28.44 15.30
CA PHE A 363 -2.33 29.82 15.42
C PHE A 363 -2.63 30.14 16.89
N GLU A 364 -1.90 31.11 17.46
CA GLU A 364 -2.09 31.57 18.83
C GLU A 364 -2.52 33.03 18.85
N ASN A 365 -3.65 33.31 19.52
CA ASN A 365 -4.13 34.66 19.74
C ASN A 365 -3.73 35.14 21.13
N ARG A 366 -2.91 36.19 21.21
CA ARG A 366 -2.51 36.88 22.45
C ARG A 366 -2.98 38.33 22.50
N VAL A 367 -3.93 38.71 21.65
CA VAL A 367 -4.47 40.08 21.64
C VAL A 367 -5.22 40.36 22.95
N THR A 368 -4.82 41.40 23.66
CA THR A 368 -5.46 41.90 24.88
C THR A 368 -6.13 43.25 24.62
N GLY A 369 -7.20 43.57 25.36
CA GLY A 369 -7.84 44.91 25.29
C GLY A 369 -8.72 45.19 24.06
N GLY A 370 -9.01 44.20 23.21
CA GLY A 370 -9.95 44.36 22.08
C GLY A 370 -9.40 45.13 20.89
N SER A 371 -8.08 45.31 20.78
CA SER A 371 -7.42 46.01 19.66
C SER A 371 -7.80 45.46 18.28
N ILE A 372 -8.05 44.15 18.21
CA ILE A 372 -8.75 43.49 17.11
C ILE A 372 -10.06 42.91 17.66
N PRO A 373 -11.23 43.27 17.10
CA PRO A 373 -12.51 42.66 17.46
C PRO A 373 -12.46 41.13 17.28
N THR A 374 -12.98 40.39 18.26
CA THR A 374 -12.93 38.91 18.31
C THR A 374 -13.49 38.25 17.04
N GLN A 375 -14.50 38.86 16.43
CA GLN A 375 -15.10 38.42 15.18
C GLN A 375 -14.12 38.39 13.99
N TYR A 376 -13.11 39.25 13.97
CA TYR A 376 -12.13 39.33 12.88
C TYR A 376 -10.91 38.42 13.06
N ILE A 377 -10.73 37.82 14.24
CA ILE A 377 -9.59 36.92 14.53
C ILE A 377 -9.65 35.65 13.67
N ALA A 378 -10.85 35.09 13.47
CA ALA A 378 -11.06 33.97 12.55
C ALA A 378 -10.71 34.33 11.09
N SER A 379 -10.95 35.59 10.70
CA SER A 379 -10.59 36.12 9.37
C SER A 379 -9.08 36.27 9.23
N CYS A 380 -8.36 36.73 10.26
CA CYS A 380 -6.90 36.74 10.26
C CYS A 380 -6.34 35.32 10.09
N LYS A 381 -6.87 34.33 10.83
CA LYS A 381 -6.47 32.93 10.71
C LYS A 381 -6.63 32.41 9.27
N LYS A 382 -7.79 32.63 8.65
CA LYS A 382 -8.04 32.29 7.23
C LYS A 382 -7.05 32.97 6.28
N GLY A 383 -6.69 34.21 6.55
CA GLY A 383 -5.69 34.95 5.76
C GLY A 383 -4.29 34.30 5.83
N PHE A 384 -3.87 33.89 7.02
CA PHE A 384 -2.62 33.14 7.21
C PHE A 384 -2.67 31.76 6.54
N GLU A 385 -3.75 30.99 6.73
CA GLU A 385 -3.93 29.66 6.12
C GLU A 385 -3.86 29.70 4.58
N GLN A 386 -4.36 30.77 3.95
CA GLN A 386 -4.25 30.95 2.51
C GLN A 386 -2.80 31.17 2.05
N CYS A 387 -1.99 31.90 2.82
CA CYS A 387 -0.56 32.10 2.53
C CYS A 387 0.28 30.83 2.73
N LEU A 388 -0.17 29.87 3.54
CA LEU A 388 0.54 28.61 3.73
C LEU A 388 0.43 27.68 2.52
N LYS A 389 -0.59 27.84 1.66
CA LYS A 389 -0.78 27.00 0.47
C LYS A 389 0.31 27.23 -0.58
N LYS A 390 0.73 28.49 -0.77
CA LYS A 390 1.68 28.91 -1.80
C LYS A 390 2.70 29.87 -1.15
N GLY A 391 3.90 29.36 -0.89
CA GLY A 391 4.99 30.12 -0.29
C GLY A 391 5.44 31.29 -1.19
N PRO A 392 5.80 32.45 -0.62
CA PRO A 392 6.06 33.65 -1.40
C PRO A 392 7.39 33.63 -2.17
N LYS A 393 8.29 32.67 -1.90
CA LYS A 393 9.61 32.61 -2.56
C LYS A 393 9.66 31.58 -3.68
N MET A 394 9.15 30.36 -3.45
CA MET A 394 9.24 29.27 -4.44
C MET A 394 7.91 28.52 -4.62
N GLU A 395 6.81 29.09 -4.12
CA GLU A 395 5.45 28.59 -4.32
C GLU A 395 5.16 27.21 -3.71
N PHE A 396 6.07 26.70 -2.88
CA PHE A 396 5.84 25.45 -2.16
C PHE A 396 4.94 25.68 -0.94
N PRO A 397 4.15 24.67 -0.53
CA PRO A 397 3.38 24.76 0.70
C PRO A 397 4.28 24.98 1.91
N VAL A 398 3.92 25.94 2.75
CA VAL A 398 4.65 26.31 3.95
C VAL A 398 4.12 25.50 5.13
N THR A 399 5.02 24.84 5.86
CA THR A 399 4.68 23.94 6.99
C THR A 399 5.60 24.16 8.19
N GLY A 400 5.11 23.83 9.39
CA GLY A 400 5.87 23.94 10.63
C GLY A 400 6.02 25.38 11.10
N ILE A 401 4.96 26.19 10.94
CA ILE A 401 4.95 27.60 11.38
C ILE A 401 3.93 27.78 12.50
N LYS A 402 4.37 28.47 13.54
CA LYS A 402 3.51 29.03 14.57
C LYS A 402 3.37 30.54 14.37
N VAL A 403 2.13 31.00 14.27
CA VAL A 403 1.78 32.41 14.09
C VAL A 403 1.14 32.91 15.37
N VAL A 404 1.74 33.95 15.95
CA VAL A 404 1.22 34.59 17.16
C VAL A 404 0.85 36.02 16.85
N ILE A 405 -0.42 36.37 17.05
CA ILE A 405 -0.87 37.77 17.00
C ILE A 405 -0.85 38.32 18.42
N ASN A 406 -0.12 39.40 18.64
CA ASN A 406 -0.01 40.05 19.95
C ASN A 406 -0.75 41.40 20.00
N ASP A 407 -0.75 42.15 18.90
CA ASP A 407 -1.29 43.50 18.83
C ASP A 407 -1.92 43.76 17.45
N GLY A 408 -2.74 44.80 17.36
CA GLY A 408 -3.40 45.18 16.12
C GLY A 408 -4.16 46.48 16.25
N SER A 409 -4.86 46.86 15.19
CA SER A 409 -5.75 48.02 15.24
C SER A 409 -6.88 47.84 14.25
N SER A 410 -8.06 48.29 14.65
CA SER A 410 -9.27 48.35 13.84
C SER A 410 -9.79 49.78 13.76
N HIS A 411 -10.58 50.05 12.73
CA HIS A 411 -11.30 51.30 12.55
C HIS A 411 -12.79 50.99 12.49
N ALA A 412 -13.62 51.77 13.18
CA ALA A 412 -15.03 51.45 13.38
C ALA A 412 -15.84 51.36 12.07
N VAL A 413 -15.41 52.09 11.02
CA VAL A 413 -16.15 52.21 9.75
C VAL A 413 -15.45 51.47 8.60
N ASP A 414 -14.10 51.41 8.63
CA ASP A 414 -13.31 50.91 7.50
C ASP A 414 -12.76 49.49 7.73
N SER A 415 -12.97 48.89 8.92
CA SER A 415 -12.57 47.51 9.17
C SER A 415 -13.64 46.51 8.72
N SER A 416 -13.20 45.54 7.94
CA SER A 416 -14.01 44.43 7.45
C SER A 416 -13.23 43.11 7.53
N GLU A 417 -13.94 41.98 7.41
CA GLU A 417 -13.30 40.65 7.36
C GLU A 417 -12.26 40.56 6.24
N MET A 418 -12.55 41.14 5.08
CA MET A 418 -11.66 41.14 3.92
C MET A 418 -10.42 42.03 4.14
N ALA A 419 -10.57 43.14 4.88
CA ALA A 419 -9.44 43.99 5.26
C ALA A 419 -8.48 43.27 6.20
N PHE A 420 -8.99 42.52 7.20
CA PHE A 420 -8.16 41.73 8.11
C PHE A 420 -7.53 40.50 7.45
N GLN A 421 -8.22 39.84 6.51
CA GLN A 421 -7.61 38.79 5.69
C GLN A 421 -6.44 39.34 4.86
N SER A 422 -6.62 40.51 4.23
CA SER A 422 -5.57 41.17 3.44
C SER A 422 -4.40 41.64 4.31
N ALA A 423 -4.70 42.18 5.49
CA ALA A 423 -3.69 42.57 6.48
C ALA A 423 -2.89 41.36 6.99
N ALA A 424 -3.54 40.22 7.24
CA ALA A 424 -2.86 38.98 7.62
C ALA A 424 -1.93 38.46 6.52
N ARG A 425 -2.34 38.54 5.25
CA ARG A 425 -1.48 38.18 4.10
C ARG A 425 -0.24 39.07 4.02
N GLY A 426 -0.40 40.39 4.16
CA GLY A 426 0.72 41.34 4.17
C GLY A 426 1.65 41.14 5.37
N ALA A 427 1.08 40.90 6.55
CA ALA A 427 1.81 40.56 7.77
C ALA A 427 2.63 39.28 7.63
N PHE A 428 2.06 38.26 6.99
CA PHE A 428 2.78 37.02 6.71
C PHE A 428 3.98 37.26 5.80
N LEU A 429 3.83 38.02 4.72
CA LEU A 429 4.94 38.33 3.79
C LEU A 429 6.10 39.04 4.48
N GLU A 430 5.79 40.06 5.30
CA GLU A 430 6.80 40.82 6.04
C GLU A 430 7.52 39.95 7.07
N GLY A 431 6.77 39.17 7.86
CA GLY A 431 7.32 38.27 8.86
C GLY A 431 8.16 37.15 8.23
N TYR A 432 7.66 36.57 7.13
CA TYR A 432 8.29 35.45 6.44
C TYR A 432 9.64 35.84 5.84
N ALA A 433 9.76 37.05 5.26
CA ALA A 433 11.02 37.56 4.74
C ALA A 433 12.10 37.70 5.83
N LYS A 434 11.70 38.11 7.05
CA LYS A 434 12.61 38.27 8.20
C LYS A 434 12.93 36.95 8.91
N ALA A 435 12.08 35.93 8.74
CA ALA A 435 12.18 34.64 9.44
C ALA A 435 13.18 33.64 8.82
N ALA A 436 13.98 34.08 7.84
CA ALA A 436 14.99 33.28 7.13
C ALA A 436 14.41 31.95 6.59
N PRO A 437 13.60 32.02 5.51
CA PRO A 437 12.91 30.86 4.98
C PRO A 437 13.86 29.86 4.32
N VAL A 438 13.62 28.58 4.57
CA VAL A 438 14.39 27.44 4.06
C VAL A 438 13.46 26.41 3.42
N ILE A 439 14.03 25.62 2.50
CA ILE A 439 13.33 24.53 1.84
C ILE A 439 13.63 23.24 2.56
N ASN A 440 12.60 22.45 2.79
CA ASN A 440 12.72 21.08 3.24
C ASN A 440 12.39 20.10 2.11
N GLU A 441 13.15 19.02 2.04
CA GLU A 441 12.86 17.86 1.20
C GLU A 441 12.36 16.69 2.04
N PRO A 442 11.50 15.82 1.47
CA PRO A 442 11.08 14.61 2.14
C PRO A 442 12.23 13.60 2.19
N ILE A 443 12.52 13.13 3.40
CA ILE A 443 13.44 12.04 3.68
C ILE A 443 12.62 10.76 3.84
N MET A 444 13.04 9.75 3.09
CA MET A 444 12.48 8.41 3.12
C MET A 444 13.31 7.55 4.08
N LYS A 445 12.63 6.77 4.93
CA LYS A 445 13.25 5.61 5.58
C LYS A 445 13.24 4.49 4.55
N VAL A 446 14.43 4.07 4.13
CA VAL A 446 14.66 3.05 3.13
C VAL A 446 15.21 1.83 3.83
N VAL A 447 14.57 0.69 3.62
CA VAL A 447 15.04 -0.62 4.11
C VAL A 447 15.44 -1.42 2.88
N VAL A 448 16.73 -1.75 2.79
CA VAL A 448 17.28 -2.57 1.70
C VAL A 448 17.55 -3.96 2.24
N GLU A 449 16.95 -4.97 1.64
CA GLU A 449 17.22 -6.37 1.90
C GLU A 449 18.09 -6.92 0.77
N THR A 450 19.26 -7.42 1.11
CA THR A 450 20.23 -7.92 0.14
C THR A 450 20.99 -9.12 0.71
N PRO A 451 21.44 -10.09 -0.08
CA PRO A 451 22.39 -11.09 0.40
C PRO A 451 23.66 -10.43 0.96
N ALA A 452 24.27 -11.04 1.98
CA ALA A 452 25.46 -10.53 2.65
C ALA A 452 26.64 -10.26 1.68
N GLU A 453 26.73 -11.05 0.60
CA GLU A 453 27.72 -10.90 -0.47
C GLU A 453 27.69 -9.51 -1.14
N PHE A 454 26.51 -8.87 -1.21
CA PHE A 454 26.30 -7.59 -1.87
C PHE A 454 26.10 -6.42 -0.88
N GLN A 455 26.21 -6.66 0.42
CA GLN A 455 26.01 -5.64 1.47
C GLN A 455 26.87 -4.39 1.22
N GLY A 456 28.17 -4.57 0.96
CA GLY A 456 29.09 -3.46 0.73
C GLY A 456 28.73 -2.61 -0.50
N ALA A 457 28.29 -3.25 -1.58
CA ALA A 457 27.85 -2.57 -2.80
C ALA A 457 26.56 -1.78 -2.56
N ALA A 458 25.60 -2.36 -1.82
CA ALA A 458 24.38 -1.69 -1.43
C ALA A 458 24.68 -0.46 -0.54
N MET A 459 25.47 -0.61 0.53
CA MET A 459 25.85 0.51 1.42
C MET A 459 26.57 1.64 0.67
N SER A 460 27.47 1.31 -0.26
CA SER A 460 28.16 2.31 -1.09
C SER A 460 27.18 3.10 -1.96
N SER A 461 26.23 2.42 -2.60
CA SER A 461 25.20 3.03 -3.44
C SER A 461 24.28 3.97 -2.65
N LEU A 462 23.91 3.58 -1.42
CA LEU A 462 23.13 4.41 -0.50
C LEU A 462 23.89 5.69 -0.11
N ASN A 463 25.18 5.56 0.22
CA ASN A 463 26.02 6.71 0.58
C ASN A 463 26.23 7.68 -0.60
N GLN A 464 26.38 7.16 -1.83
CA GLN A 464 26.48 8.00 -3.04
C GLN A 464 25.23 8.86 -3.26
N ARG A 465 24.07 8.40 -2.80
CA ARG A 465 22.77 9.08 -2.89
C ARG A 465 22.44 9.96 -1.69
N ARG A 466 23.47 10.37 -0.92
CA ARG A 466 23.33 11.16 0.32
C ARG A 466 22.50 10.46 1.39
N GLY A 467 22.44 9.13 1.34
CA GLY A 467 21.79 8.32 2.35
C GLY A 467 22.60 8.33 3.65
N ILE A 468 21.93 8.46 4.78
CA ILE A 468 22.51 8.28 6.10
C ILE A 468 22.13 6.88 6.57
N ILE A 469 23.10 6.00 6.71
CA ILE A 469 22.87 4.65 7.21
C ILE A 469 22.57 4.75 8.71
N VAL A 470 21.40 4.26 9.12
CA VAL A 470 20.95 4.22 10.51
C VAL A 470 21.46 2.95 11.17
N GLY A 471 21.39 1.83 10.47
CA GLY A 471 21.85 0.54 10.97
C GLY A 471 21.90 -0.52 9.87
N SER A 472 22.61 -1.60 10.16
CA SER A 472 22.64 -2.82 9.35
C SER A 472 22.44 -4.00 10.29
N GLN A 473 21.53 -4.90 9.95
CA GLN A 473 21.26 -6.11 10.71
C GLN A 473 21.42 -7.31 9.78
N ASP A 474 22.13 -8.33 10.24
CA ASP A 474 22.30 -9.57 9.51
C ASP A 474 21.26 -10.59 10.00
N GLU A 475 20.35 -10.98 9.11
CA GLU A 475 19.32 -11.97 9.32
C GLU A 475 19.63 -13.22 8.48
N GLY A 476 20.47 -14.10 9.03
CA GLY A 476 20.84 -15.37 8.39
C GLY A 476 21.66 -15.16 7.10
N SER A 477 21.07 -15.46 5.95
CA SER A 477 21.70 -15.30 4.63
C SER A 477 21.43 -13.93 3.98
N THR A 478 20.60 -13.12 4.63
CA THR A 478 20.18 -11.79 4.16
C THR A 478 20.63 -10.73 5.15
N THR A 479 21.04 -9.58 4.62
CA THR A 479 21.35 -8.39 5.39
C THR A 479 20.29 -7.33 5.11
N VAL A 480 19.79 -6.73 6.18
CA VAL A 480 18.83 -5.64 6.18
C VAL A 480 19.57 -4.35 6.51
N ILE A 481 19.58 -3.40 5.58
CA ILE A 481 20.22 -2.09 5.74
C ILE A 481 19.14 -1.03 5.86
N GLU A 482 19.09 -0.34 7.00
CA GLU A 482 18.21 0.80 7.21
C GLU A 482 18.97 2.10 6.93
N ALA A 483 18.41 2.94 6.06
CA ALA A 483 18.98 4.24 5.72
C ALA A 483 17.91 5.32 5.58
N GLN A 484 18.32 6.57 5.81
CA GLN A 484 17.50 7.76 5.59
C GLN A 484 17.99 8.49 4.35
N ILE A 485 17.15 8.60 3.32
CA ILE A 485 17.56 9.07 1.99
C ILE A 485 16.56 10.09 1.46
N PRO A 486 17.03 11.20 0.89
CA PRO A 486 16.17 12.14 0.18
C PRO A 486 15.42 11.46 -0.98
N LEU A 487 14.11 11.65 -1.07
CA LEU A 487 13.30 11.09 -2.16
C LEU A 487 13.81 11.53 -3.54
N SER A 488 14.36 12.74 -3.62
CA SER A 488 14.97 13.31 -4.82
C SER A 488 16.13 12.47 -5.40
N GLU A 489 16.81 11.71 -4.54
CA GLU A 489 17.94 10.86 -4.91
C GLU A 489 17.51 9.39 -5.09
N MET A 490 16.25 9.03 -4.84
CA MET A 490 15.74 7.66 -4.96
C MET A 490 15.23 7.32 -6.37
N PHE A 491 15.12 8.30 -7.26
CA PHE A 491 14.72 8.06 -8.65
C PHE A 491 15.71 7.12 -9.36
N GLY A 492 15.17 6.11 -10.03
CA GLY A 492 15.89 5.06 -10.73
C GLY A 492 16.70 4.12 -9.82
N TYR A 493 16.52 4.18 -8.49
CA TYR A 493 17.33 3.36 -7.57
C TYR A 493 17.10 1.85 -7.74
N SER A 494 15.87 1.42 -8.06
CA SER A 494 15.53 0.01 -8.27
C SER A 494 16.41 -0.67 -9.31
N THR A 495 16.61 -0.01 -10.46
CA THR A 495 17.43 -0.53 -11.56
C THR A 495 18.90 -0.66 -11.16
N VAL A 496 19.42 0.33 -10.44
CA VAL A 496 20.81 0.31 -9.95
C VAL A 496 20.99 -0.78 -8.90
N LEU A 497 20.09 -0.88 -7.92
CA LEU A 497 20.16 -1.89 -6.86
C LEU A 497 20.06 -3.32 -7.42
N ARG A 498 19.16 -3.56 -8.38
CA ARG A 498 19.06 -4.87 -9.06
C ARG A 498 20.34 -5.19 -9.83
N SER A 499 20.92 -4.22 -10.51
CA SER A 499 22.17 -4.43 -11.25
C SER A 499 23.33 -4.77 -10.31
N LEU A 500 23.42 -4.12 -9.15
CA LEU A 500 24.46 -4.37 -8.14
C LEU A 500 24.31 -5.72 -7.42
N SER A 501 23.08 -6.23 -7.30
CA SER A 501 22.75 -7.43 -6.54
C SER A 501 22.40 -8.66 -7.40
N GLN A 502 22.63 -8.58 -8.73
CA GLN A 502 22.18 -9.60 -9.69
C GLN A 502 20.68 -9.90 -9.60
N GLY A 503 19.88 -8.89 -9.23
CA GLY A 503 18.43 -8.98 -9.05
C GLY A 503 17.98 -9.59 -7.72
N LYS A 504 18.91 -9.91 -6.79
CA LYS A 504 18.59 -10.55 -5.50
C LYS A 504 18.24 -9.57 -4.38
N ALA A 505 18.51 -8.27 -4.54
CA ALA A 505 18.17 -7.27 -3.54
C ALA A 505 16.82 -6.60 -3.84
N GLN A 506 16.11 -6.29 -2.77
CA GLN A 506 14.88 -5.51 -2.79
C GLN A 506 14.99 -4.35 -1.82
N PHE A 507 14.18 -3.32 -2.02
CA PHE A 507 14.07 -2.25 -1.06
C PHE A 507 12.61 -1.83 -0.89
N THR A 508 12.30 -1.42 0.32
CA THR A 508 11.06 -0.72 0.65
C THR A 508 11.42 0.67 1.12
N MET A 509 10.50 1.61 0.94
CA MET A 509 10.69 2.96 1.45
C MET A 509 9.38 3.53 1.97
N GLU A 510 9.47 4.23 3.08
CA GLU A 510 8.37 4.93 3.72
C GLU A 510 8.77 6.38 4.02
N PHE A 511 7.79 7.28 4.05
CA PHE A 511 8.06 8.67 4.45
C PHE A 511 8.48 8.70 5.92
N ALA A 512 9.63 9.31 6.21
CA ALA A 512 10.09 9.48 7.58
C ALA A 512 9.76 10.89 8.09
N PHE A 513 10.40 11.91 7.51
CA PHE A 513 10.25 13.31 7.92
C PHE A 513 10.77 14.27 6.85
N TYR A 514 10.52 15.56 7.04
CA TYR A 514 11.08 16.63 6.22
C TYR A 514 12.41 17.14 6.80
N LYS A 515 13.43 17.30 5.96
CA LYS A 515 14.75 17.83 6.36
C LYS A 515 15.16 19.00 5.47
N GLN A 516 15.87 19.96 6.05
CA GLN A 516 16.41 21.09 5.30
C GLN A 516 17.33 20.64 4.16
N VAL A 517 17.08 21.19 2.97
CA VAL A 517 17.86 20.96 1.77
C VAL A 517 19.24 21.66 1.89
N PRO A 518 20.35 21.02 1.48
CA PRO A 518 21.65 21.68 1.40
C PRO A 518 21.67 22.88 0.45
N GLY A 519 22.51 23.88 0.76
CA GLY A 519 22.54 25.17 0.06
C GLY A 519 22.64 25.05 -1.47
N ASP A 520 23.50 24.17 -1.98
CA ASP A 520 23.71 23.97 -3.42
C ASP A 520 22.45 23.51 -4.16
N ILE A 521 21.64 22.65 -3.54
CA ILE A 521 20.39 22.17 -4.13
C ILE A 521 19.30 23.23 -3.99
N ALA A 522 19.26 23.94 -2.87
CA ALA A 522 18.32 25.05 -2.67
C ALA A 522 18.49 26.16 -3.73
N GLU A 523 19.74 26.51 -4.07
CA GLU A 523 20.01 27.46 -5.15
C GLU A 523 19.59 26.94 -6.53
N LYS A 524 19.83 25.65 -6.82
CA LYS A 524 19.39 25.03 -8.07
C LYS A 524 17.87 25.02 -8.20
N LEU A 525 17.15 24.75 -7.11
CA LEU A 525 15.69 24.81 -7.06
C LEU A 525 15.20 26.25 -7.25
N ALA A 526 15.82 27.23 -6.58
CA ALA A 526 15.51 28.65 -6.74
C ALA A 526 15.67 29.13 -8.20
N LYS A 527 16.78 28.74 -8.85
CA LYS A 527 17.02 29.06 -10.27
C LYS A 527 16.02 28.40 -11.21
N LYS A 528 15.56 27.18 -10.90
CA LYS A 528 14.52 26.50 -11.68
C LYS A 528 13.16 27.16 -11.53
N ALA A 529 12.78 27.57 -10.32
CA ALA A 529 11.54 28.29 -10.06
C ALA A 529 11.52 29.65 -10.78
N ALA A 530 12.60 30.42 -10.69
CA ALA A 530 12.72 31.70 -11.38
C ALA A 530 12.59 31.57 -12.91
N LYS A 531 13.20 30.54 -13.52
CA LYS A 531 13.07 30.26 -14.96
C LYS A 531 11.67 29.81 -15.39
N LYS A 532 10.87 29.26 -14.48
CA LYS A 532 9.50 28.82 -14.77
C LYS A 532 8.56 30.03 -14.81
N ASN A 533 8.79 31.02 -13.94
CA ASN A 533 8.07 32.29 -13.93
C ASN A 533 8.38 33.15 -15.16
N ASP A 534 9.64 33.19 -15.64
CA ASP A 534 10.01 33.92 -16.87
C ASP A 534 9.43 33.33 -18.16
N LYS A 535 8.95 32.07 -18.14
CA LYS A 535 8.29 31.42 -19.28
C LYS A 535 6.76 31.47 -19.22
N GLY A 536 6.22 32.09 -18.16
CA GLY A 536 4.79 32.21 -17.90
C GLY A 536 4.17 33.57 -18.30
N ASP A 537 4.94 34.46 -18.94
CA ASP A 537 4.43 35.66 -19.63
C ASP A 537 4.24 35.41 -21.13
#